data_AF-A0AAQ4EGQ1-F1
#
_entry.id   AF-A0AAQ4EGQ1-F1
#
_cell.length_a   1.000
_cell.length_b   1.000
_cell.length_c   1.000
_cell.angle_alpha   90.00
_cell.angle_beta   90.00
_cell.angle_gamma   90.00
#
_symmetry.space_group_name_H-M   'P 1'
#
loop_
_entity.id
_entity.type
_entity.pdbx_description
1 polymer ?
#
loop_
_entity_poly.entity_id
_entity_poly.type
_entity_poly.pdbx_seq_one_letter_code
_entity_poly.pdbx_strand_id
1 'polypeptide(L)'
;MVQVAMRFLIAVVTSYSLVALQLAETEHLTRERKEPKDLACNHESPRISYNYDGPTTFRYFYNSTLGICEDDFVPSDLTQGFGSFYECVNKCGT
;
A
#
# COMPACT_ATOMS: atom_id res chain seq x y z
N MET A 1 53.59 -7.47 9.67
CA MET A 1 52.61 -6.36 9.81
C MET A 1 51.80 -6.14 8.52
N VAL A 2 51.11 -7.17 7.99
CA VAL A 2 50.34 -7.05 6.73
C VAL A 2 48.91 -7.62 6.87
N GLN A 3 48.61 -8.33 7.95
CA GLN A 3 47.34 -9.04 8.11
C GLN A 3 46.21 -8.18 8.73
N VAL A 4 46.56 -7.09 9.42
CA VAL A 4 45.57 -6.20 10.06
C VAL A 4 44.94 -5.25 9.03
N ALA A 5 45.73 -4.77 8.06
CA ALA A 5 45.27 -3.80 7.06
C ALA A 5 44.18 -4.35 6.12
N MET A 6 44.22 -5.65 5.79
CA MET A 6 43.28 -6.27 4.85
C MET A 6 41.86 -6.41 5.42
N ARG A 7 41.72 -6.51 6.75
CA ARG A 7 40.41 -6.64 7.41
C ARG A 7 39.64 -5.32 7.51
N PHE A 8 40.35 -4.19 7.58
CA PHE A 8 39.71 -2.87 7.62
C PHE A 8 39.10 -2.46 6.28
N LEU A 9 39.69 -2.90 5.16
CA LEU A 9 39.18 -2.55 3.83
C LEU A 9 37.86 -3.25 3.48
N ILE A 10 37.63 -4.47 4.00
CA ILE A 10 36.40 -5.23 3.72
C ILE A 10 35.19 -4.59 4.41
N ALA A 11 35.36 -4.04 5.62
CA ALA A 11 34.28 -3.42 6.39
C ALA A 11 33.75 -2.13 5.74
N VAL A 12 34.60 -1.41 4.99
CA VAL A 12 34.21 -0.17 4.30
C VAL A 12 33.43 -0.46 3.03
N VAL A 13 33.71 -1.55 2.31
CA VAL A 13 33.00 -1.88 1.06
C VAL A 13 31.58 -2.40 1.33
N THR A 14 31.37 -3.11 2.44
CA THR A 14 30.05 -3.65 2.80
C THR A 14 29.04 -2.59 3.25
N SER A 15 29.48 -1.44 3.75
CA SER A 15 28.56 -0.36 4.17
C SER A 15 27.94 0.39 2.98
N TYR A 16 28.68 0.54 1.87
CA TYR A 16 28.14 1.22 0.68
C TYR A 16 27.05 0.41 -0.05
N SER A 17 27.07 -0.92 0.07
CA SER A 17 26.05 -1.78 -0.57
C SER A 17 24.68 -1.62 0.08
N LEU A 18 24.64 -1.32 1.39
CA LEU A 18 23.37 -1.13 2.12
C LEU A 18 22.70 0.20 1.79
N VAL A 19 23.49 1.26 1.56
CA VAL A 19 22.95 2.59 1.23
C VAL A 19 22.30 2.60 -0.15
N ALA A 20 22.85 1.87 -1.12
CA ALA A 20 22.28 1.76 -2.47
C ALA A 20 20.93 1.01 -2.48
N LEU A 21 20.76 0.01 -1.62
CA LEU A 21 19.50 -0.75 -1.52
C LEU A 21 18.36 0.10 -0.95
N GLN A 22 18.67 0.94 0.06
CA GLN A 22 17.69 1.85 0.66
C GLN A 22 17.21 2.93 -0.31
N LEU A 23 18.11 3.48 -1.14
CA LEU A 23 17.75 4.46 -2.17
C LEU A 23 16.84 3.87 -3.25
N ALA A 24 17.08 2.62 -3.67
CA ALA A 24 16.24 1.93 -4.67
C ALA A 24 14.82 1.63 -4.14
N GLU A 25 14.66 1.27 -2.87
CA GLU A 25 13.33 1.13 -2.26
C GLU A 25 12.61 2.47 -2.12
N THR A 26 13.37 3.54 -1.85
CA THR A 26 12.80 4.90 -1.76
C THR A 26 12.31 5.39 -3.12
N GLU A 27 13.02 5.10 -4.21
CA GLU A 27 12.56 5.44 -5.57
C GLU A 27 11.30 4.67 -5.99
N HIS A 28 11.11 3.44 -5.49
CA HIS A 28 9.89 2.68 -5.74
C HIS A 28 8.69 3.23 -4.96
N LEU A 29 8.92 3.90 -3.83
CA LEU A 29 7.93 4.64 -3.05
C LEU A 29 7.61 6.03 -3.65
N THR A 30 8.50 6.58 -4.48
CA THR A 30 8.24 7.78 -5.32
C THR A 30 7.79 7.44 -6.73
N ARG A 31 7.20 6.24 -6.95
CA ARG A 31 6.32 6.06 -8.11
C ARG A 31 5.22 7.09 -7.98
N GLU A 32 5.24 8.10 -8.87
CA GLU A 32 4.28 9.20 -8.93
C GLU A 32 2.91 8.73 -8.46
N ARG A 33 2.48 9.21 -7.29
CA ARG A 33 1.15 8.99 -6.76
C ARG A 33 0.18 9.59 -7.78
N LYS A 34 -0.26 8.78 -8.74
CA LYS A 34 -1.29 9.19 -9.69
C LYS A 34 -2.49 9.56 -8.86
N GLU A 35 -2.89 10.82 -8.96
CA GLU A 35 -4.09 11.30 -8.31
C GLU A 35 -5.23 10.34 -8.67
N PRO A 36 -6.02 9.88 -7.69
CA PRO A 36 -7.08 8.91 -7.93
C PRO A 36 -8.01 9.45 -9.02
N LYS A 37 -8.20 8.70 -10.09
CA LYS A 37 -8.98 9.16 -11.25
C LYS A 37 -10.49 9.10 -11.02
N ASP A 38 -10.92 8.41 -9.96
CA ASP A 38 -12.33 8.15 -9.65
C ASP A 38 -12.67 8.69 -8.25
N LEU A 39 -13.82 9.38 -8.13
CA LEU A 39 -14.33 9.90 -6.86
C LEU A 39 -14.55 8.79 -5.83
N ALA A 40 -14.86 7.57 -6.28
CA ALA A 40 -15.03 6.40 -5.42
C ALA A 40 -13.76 6.03 -4.64
N CYS A 41 -12.58 6.50 -5.07
CA CYS A 41 -11.33 6.32 -4.33
C CYS A 41 -11.26 7.18 -3.06
N ASN A 42 -12.16 8.16 -2.88
CA ASN A 42 -12.20 8.99 -1.67
C ASN A 42 -13.18 8.46 -0.61
N HIS A 43 -13.81 7.31 -0.86
CA HIS A 43 -14.79 6.73 0.03
C HIS A 43 -14.10 5.78 1.00
N GLU A 44 -14.12 6.12 2.29
CA GLU A 44 -13.71 5.21 3.35
C GLU A 44 -14.79 4.14 3.56
N SER A 45 -14.37 2.93 3.95
CA SER A 45 -15.33 1.88 4.29
C SER A 45 -16.20 2.31 5.48
N PRO A 46 -17.54 2.27 5.35
CA PRO A 46 -18.43 2.49 6.48
C PRO A 46 -18.36 1.27 7.39
N ARG A 47 -17.44 1.31 8.37
CA ARG A 47 -17.25 0.26 9.37
C ARG A 47 -18.60 -0.16 9.95
N ILE A 48 -18.95 -1.43 9.77
CA ILE A 48 -20.16 -1.99 10.37
C ILE A 48 -19.97 -2.14 11.89
N SER A 49 -21.01 -1.81 12.65
CA SER A 49 -21.04 -2.02 14.10
C SER A 49 -21.22 -3.51 14.45
N TYR A 50 -20.68 -3.94 15.58
CA TYR A 50 -20.75 -5.33 16.06
C TYR A 50 -22.18 -5.88 16.29
N ASN A 51 -23.17 -4.98 16.36
CA ASN A 51 -24.59 -5.29 16.57
C ASN A 51 -25.44 -5.11 15.29
N TYR A 52 -24.80 -5.08 14.12
CA TYR A 52 -25.52 -5.02 12.86
C TYR A 52 -26.06 -6.40 12.48
N ASP A 53 -27.38 -6.50 12.41
CA ASP A 53 -28.09 -7.76 12.14
C ASP A 53 -28.60 -7.86 10.67
N GLY A 54 -28.23 -6.90 9.82
CA GLY A 54 -28.68 -6.85 8.42
C GLY A 54 -27.82 -7.70 7.47
N PRO A 55 -28.27 -7.88 6.21
CA PRO A 55 -27.49 -8.57 5.20
C PRO A 55 -26.24 -7.76 4.81
N THR A 56 -25.10 -8.41 4.73
CA THR A 56 -23.84 -7.79 4.32
C THR A 56 -23.39 -8.26 2.94
N THR A 57 -22.66 -7.40 2.25
CA THR A 57 -21.95 -7.72 1.01
C THR A 57 -20.48 -7.34 1.15
N PHE A 58 -19.65 -8.09 0.45
CA PHE A 58 -18.21 -7.87 0.41
C PHE A 58 -17.86 -6.83 -0.67
N ARG A 59 -17.01 -5.86 -0.34
CA ARG A 59 -16.59 -4.78 -1.25
C ARG A 59 -15.16 -4.32 -1.00
N TYR A 60 -14.62 -3.56 -1.94
CA TYR A 60 -13.27 -2.98 -1.87
C TYR A 60 -13.30 -1.46 -1.78
N PHE A 61 -12.43 -0.91 -0.93
CA PHE A 61 -12.28 0.52 -0.68
C PHE A 61 -10.81 0.91 -0.78
N TYR A 62 -10.54 2.09 -1.33
CA TYR A 62 -9.16 2.58 -1.40
C TYR A 62 -8.80 3.29 -0.10
N ASN A 63 -7.79 2.79 0.59
CA ASN A 63 -7.24 3.42 1.77
C ASN A 63 -6.15 4.41 1.34
N SER A 64 -6.49 5.70 1.30
CA SER A 64 -5.57 6.77 0.92
C SER A 64 -4.43 7.00 1.92
N THR A 65 -4.55 6.51 3.15
CA THR A 65 -3.46 6.58 4.15
C THR A 65 -2.39 5.54 3.84
N LEU A 66 -2.81 4.33 3.48
CA LEU A 66 -1.91 3.21 3.20
C LEU A 66 -1.54 3.08 1.71
N GLY A 67 -2.27 3.74 0.82
CA GLY A 67 -2.06 3.67 -0.63
C GLY A 67 -2.42 2.31 -1.23
N ILE A 68 -3.35 1.57 -0.61
CA ILE A 68 -3.76 0.22 -1.03
C ILE A 68 -5.28 0.09 -1.08
N CYS A 69 -5.77 -0.88 -1.85
CA CYS A 69 -7.17 -1.30 -1.82
C CYS A 69 -7.35 -2.37 -0.74
N GLU A 70 -8.29 -2.12 0.18
CA GLU A 70 -8.65 -3.02 1.27
C GLU A 70 -10.07 -3.54 1.04
N ASP A 71 -10.36 -4.73 1.55
CA ASP A 71 -11.70 -5.28 1.57
C ASP A 71 -12.43 -5.01 2.88
N ASP A 72 -13.75 -4.92 2.81
CA ASP A 72 -14.62 -4.85 3.98
C ASP A 72 -16.00 -5.46 3.70
N PHE A 73 -16.68 -5.85 4.78
CA PHE A 73 -18.09 -6.18 4.75
C PHE A 73 -18.90 -4.90 5.00
N VAL A 74 -19.83 -4.61 4.10
CA VAL A 74 -20.71 -3.44 4.18
C VAL A 74 -22.18 -3.84 4.09
N PRO A 75 -23.12 -3.01 4.55
CA PRO A 75 -24.55 -3.25 4.34
C PRO A 75 -24.86 -3.49 2.87
N SER A 76 -25.73 -4.45 2.57
CA SER A 76 -26.01 -4.85 1.17
C SER A 76 -26.66 -3.76 0.33
N ASP A 77 -27.29 -2.77 0.95
CA ASP A 77 -27.89 -1.60 0.32
C ASP A 77 -26.88 -0.48 0.04
N LEU A 78 -25.65 -0.57 0.58
CA LEU A 78 -24.59 0.37 0.30
C LEU A 78 -24.17 0.25 -1.17
N THR A 79 -24.10 1.37 -1.90
CA THR A 79 -23.65 1.43 -3.31
C THR A 79 -22.21 1.91 -3.47
N GLN A 80 -21.56 2.33 -2.38
CA GLN A 80 -20.18 2.79 -2.37
C GLN A 80 -19.19 1.61 -2.33
N GLY A 81 -17.95 1.86 -2.76
CA GLY A 81 -16.92 0.84 -2.92
C GLY A 81 -17.00 0.10 -4.25
N PHE A 82 -15.96 -0.67 -4.54
CA PHE A 82 -15.81 -1.42 -5.79
C PHE A 82 -16.27 -2.87 -5.60
N GLY A 83 -16.80 -3.45 -6.69
CA GLY A 83 -17.25 -4.85 -6.70
C GLY A 83 -16.09 -5.86 -6.82
N SER A 84 -14.89 -5.40 -7.17
CA SER A 84 -13.71 -6.26 -7.30
C SER A 84 -12.42 -5.53 -6.93
N PHE A 85 -11.43 -6.29 -6.46
CA PHE A 85 -10.10 -5.77 -6.15
C PHE A 85 -9.45 -5.12 -7.36
N TYR A 86 -9.53 -5.79 -8.52
CA TYR A 86 -8.96 -5.30 -9.78
C TYR A 86 -9.55 -3.94 -10.17
N GLU A 87 -10.87 -3.75 -10.04
CA GLU A 87 -11.51 -2.48 -10.34
C GLU A 87 -10.98 -1.36 -9.43
N CYS A 88 -10.85 -1.62 -8.12
CA CYS A 88 -10.29 -0.66 -7.16
C CYS A 88 -8.86 -0.25 -7.54
N VAL A 89 -7.98 -1.23 -7.74
CA VAL A 89 -6.56 -1.01 -8.08
C VAL A 89 -6.43 -0.22 -9.38
N ASN A 90 -7.18 -0.61 -10.41
CA ASN A 90 -7.12 0.04 -11.71
C ASN A 90 -7.65 1.48 -11.70
N LYS A 91 -8.73 1.76 -10.97
CA LYS A 91 -9.32 3.10 -10.88
C LYS A 91 -8.55 4.04 -9.95
N CYS A 92 -8.04 3.51 -8.84
CA CYS A 92 -7.31 4.30 -7.84
C CYS A 92 -5.80 4.37 -8.10
N GLY A 93 -5.29 3.62 -9.08
CA GLY A 93 -3.93 3.76 -9.60
C GLY A 93 -2.85 3.23 -8.65
N THR A 94 -3.20 2.23 -7.85
CA THR A 94 -2.30 1.54 -6.90
C THR A 94 -1.54 0.41 -7.57
#